data_AF-A7SEF2-F1
#
_entry.id   AF-A7SEF2-F1
#
_cell.length_a   1.000
_cell.length_b   1.000
_cell.length_c   1.000
_cell.angle_alpha   90.00
_cell.angle_beta   90.00
_cell.angle_gamma   90.00
#
_symmetry.space_group_name_H-M   'P 1'
#
loop_
_entity.id
_entity.type
_entity.pdbx_description
1 polymer ?
#
loop_
_entity_poly.entity_id
_entity_poly.type
_entity_poly.pdbx_seq_one_letter_code
_entity_poly.pdbx_strand_id
1 'polypeptide(L)' 'KPGEWDCETCLVRNTAESKTCPACQTPKPGATQTSHLTGFKPKPGEWDCETCLVHNAANSAICPACQTPKPSAEQTTQP' A
#
# COMPACT_ATOMS: atom_id res chain seq x y z
N LYS A 1 -0.81 29.30 16.28
CA LYS A 1 -0.52 28.20 17.22
C LYS A 1 0.68 27.41 16.67
N PRO A 2 1.65 27.00 17.51
CA PRO A 2 2.77 26.19 17.03
C PRO A 2 2.24 24.92 16.35
N GLY A 3 2.70 24.63 15.12
CA GLY A 3 2.39 23.39 14.41
C GLY A 3 1.24 23.44 13.39
N GLU A 4 0.59 24.59 13.18
CA GLU A 4 -0.31 24.80 12.03
C GLU A 4 0.45 24.67 10.71
N TRP A 5 -0.23 24.19 9.67
CA TRP A 5 0.38 23.96 8.35
C TRP A 5 -0.58 24.36 7.23
N ASP A 6 -0.01 24.82 6.11
CA ASP A 6 -0.76 25.14 4.91
C ASP A 6 -0.72 23.96 3.94
N CYS A 7 -1.87 23.60 3.39
CA CYS A 7 -1.92 22.59 2.35
C CYS A 7 -1.23 23.09 1.08
N GLU A 8 -0.20 22.38 0.62
CA GLU A 8 0.52 22.74 -0.61
C GLU A 8 -0.33 22.61 -1.89
N THR A 9 -1.41 21.82 -1.85
CA THR A 9 -2.28 21.59 -3.01
C THR A 9 -3.37 22.65 -3.15
N CYS A 10 -4.01 23.03 -2.04
CA CYS A 10 -5.19 23.91 -2.07
C CYS A 10 -5.05 25.17 -1.21
N LEU A 11 -3.90 25.36 -0.56
CA LEU A 11 -3.57 26.52 0.29
C LEU A 11 -4.46 26.72 1.52
N VAL A 12 -5.31 25.74 1.84
CA VAL A 12 -6.14 25.75 3.05
C VAL A 12 -5.24 25.57 4.28
N ARG A 13 -5.42 26.46 5.26
CA ARG A 13 -4.73 26.43 6.54
C ARG A 13 -5.35 25.37 7.46
N ASN A 14 -4.52 24.46 7.94
CA ASN A 14 -4.90 23.32 8.76
C ASN A 14 -4.29 23.41 10.16
N THR A 15 -4.95 22.77 11.12
CA THR A 15 -4.46 22.69 12.49
C THR A 15 -3.31 21.69 12.63
N ALA A 16 -2.55 21.80 13.71
CA ALA A 16 -1.45 20.89 13.99
C ALA A 16 -1.87 19.42 14.12
N GLU A 17 -3.10 19.19 14.59
CA GLU A 17 -3.71 17.88 14.82
C GLU A 17 -4.21 17.22 13.53
N SER A 18 -4.45 18.01 12.48
CA SER A 18 -4.93 17.51 11.19
C SER A 18 -3.83 16.68 10.49
N LYS A 19 -4.10 15.39 10.28
CA LYS A 19 -3.21 14.46 9.55
C LYS A 19 -3.32 14.61 8.03
N THR A 20 -4.48 15.07 7.55
CA THR A 20 -4.79 15.35 6.15
C THR A 20 -5.55 16.68 6.07
N CYS A 21 -5.53 17.32 4.90
CA CYS A 21 -6.33 18.51 4.64
C CYS A 21 -7.80 18.11 4.48
N PRO A 22 -8.75 18.69 5.23
CA PRO A 22 -10.16 18.35 5.11
C PRO A 22 -10.80 18.79 3.79
N ALA A 23 -10.16 19.72 3.06
CA ALA A 23 -10.68 20.22 1.78
C ALA A 23 -10.31 19.32 0.58
N CYS A 24 -9.09 18.77 0.56
CA CYS A 24 -8.57 18.03 -0.60
C CYS A 24 -7.90 16.68 -0.23
N GLN A 25 -7.94 16.29 1.04
CA GLN A 25 -7.35 15.05 1.58
C GLN A 25 -5.82 14.93 1.48
N THR A 26 -5.11 15.95 0.99
CA THR A 26 -3.64 15.95 0.94
C THR A 26 -3.05 15.71 2.35
N PRO A 27 -2.11 14.75 2.51
CA PRO A 27 -1.49 14.46 3.79
C PRO A 27 -0.63 15.63 4.30
N LYS A 28 -0.54 15.77 5.63
CA LYS A 28 0.30 16.78 6.27
C LYS A 28 1.78 16.56 5.89
N PRO A 29 2.49 17.57 5.38
CA PRO A 29 3.92 17.47 5.09
C PRO A 29 4.72 17.10 6.34
N GLY A 30 5.61 16.12 6.23
CA GLY A 30 6.46 15.67 7.35
C GLY A 30 5.75 14.82 8.40
N ALA A 31 4.44 14.55 8.27
CA ALA A 31 3.86 13.44 9.00
C ALA A 31 4.53 12.16 8.48
N THR A 32 5.19 11.41 9.37
CA THR A 32 5.62 10.05 9.06
C THR A 32 4.34 9.30 8.71
N GLN A 33 4.06 9.20 7.41
CA GLN A 33 3.10 8.24 6.92
C GLN A 33 3.70 6.90 7.33
N THR A 34 3.24 6.37 8.45
CA THR A 34 3.30 4.93 8.67
C THR A 34 2.48 4.38 7.53
N SER A 35 3.15 4.09 6.40
CA SER A 35 2.56 3.33 5.32
C SER A 35 1.86 2.17 6.00
N HIS A 36 0.54 2.12 5.87
CA HIS A 36 -0.21 0.93 6.28
C HIS A 36 0.24 -0.32 5.48
N LEU A 37 1.12 -0.11 4.49
CA LEU A 37 1.83 -1.11 3.70
C LEU A 37 3.02 -1.75 4.44
N THR A 38 3.56 -1.15 5.52
CA THR A 38 4.70 -1.75 6.25
C THR A 38 4.28 -2.91 7.17
N GLY A 39 2.97 -3.18 7.28
CA GLY A 39 2.40 -4.21 8.15
C GLY A 39 1.93 -5.48 7.46
N PHE A 40 1.73 -5.47 6.14
CA PHE A 40 1.41 -6.70 5.40
C PHE A 40 2.70 -7.38 4.99
N LYS A 41 3.35 -8.05 5.95
CA LYS A 41 4.24 -9.15 5.58
C LYS A 41 3.32 -10.13 4.82
N PRO A 42 3.51 -10.38 3.51
CA PRO A 42 2.75 -11.41 2.84
C PRO A 42 2.94 -12.69 3.66
N LYS A 43 1.83 -13.33 4.05
CA LYS A 43 1.93 -14.60 4.74
C LYS A 43 2.70 -15.56 3.83
N PRO A 44 3.50 -16.49 4.39
CA PRO A 44 4.22 -17.46 3.59
C PRO A 44 3.31 -18.10 2.54
N GLY A 45 3.67 -17.94 1.27
CA GLY A 45 2.97 -18.52 0.12
C GLY A 45 1.93 -17.62 -0.57
N GLU A 46 1.51 -16.50 0.04
CA GLU A 46 0.73 -15.45 -0.64
C GLU A 46 1.57 -14.86 -1.78
N TRP A 47 0.90 -14.43 -2.86
CA TRP A 47 1.57 -13.98 -4.08
C TRP A 47 0.81 -12.82 -4.73
N ASP A 48 1.54 -11.85 -5.24
CA ASP A 48 0.98 -10.76 -6.03
C ASP A 48 0.95 -11.14 -7.51
N CYS A 49 -0.18 -10.90 -8.17
CA CYS A 49 -0.30 -11.17 -9.59
C CYS A 49 0.58 -10.19 -10.38
N GLU A 50 1.51 -10.71 -11.18
CA GLU A 50 2.40 -9.89 -12.02
C GLU A 50 1.67 -9.10 -13.12
N THR A 51 0.47 -9.53 -13.51
CA THR A 51 -0.32 -8.89 -14.56
C THR A 51 -1.15 -7.72 -14.05
N CYS A 52 -1.81 -7.88 -12.90
CA CYS A 52 -2.79 -6.91 -12.40
C CYS A 52 -2.49 -6.37 -10.99
N LEU A 53 -1.40 -6.83 -10.37
CA LEU A 53 -0.95 -6.44 -9.02
C LEU A 53 -1.95 -6.77 -7.89
N VAL A 54 -2.96 -7.59 -8.17
CA VAL A 54 -3.88 -8.10 -7.16
C VAL A 54 -3.17 -9.12 -6.28
N HIS A 55 -3.29 -8.94 -4.97
CA HIS A 55 -2.78 -9.85 -3.96
C HIS A 55 -3.64 -11.12 -3.85
N ASN A 56 -3.02 -12.29 -3.90
CA ASN A 56 -3.71 -13.59 -3.92
C ASN A 56 -3.30 -14.47 -2.74
N ALA A 57 -4.25 -15.26 -2.24
CA ALA A 57 -4.01 -16.20 -1.15
C ALA A 57 -3.06 -17.33 -1.56
N ALA A 58 -2.35 -17.92 -0.60
CA ALA A 58 -1.34 -18.94 -0.87
C ALA A 58 -1.86 -20.18 -1.62
N ASN A 59 -3.12 -20.55 -1.38
CA ASN A 59 -3.83 -21.67 -2.00
C ASN A 59 -4.48 -21.32 -3.35
N SER A 60 -4.38 -20.07 -3.81
CA SER A 60 -4.91 -19.66 -5.11
C SER A 60 -3.94 -20.09 -6.21
N ALA A 61 -4.38 -21.00 -7.08
CA ALA A 61 -3.63 -21.45 -8.25
C ALA A 61 -3.69 -20.46 -9.43
N ILE A 62 -4.70 -19.59 -9.44
CA ILE A 62 -4.93 -18.55 -10.45
C ILE A 62 -5.37 -17.25 -9.76
N CYS A 63 -5.09 -16.11 -10.36
CA CYS A 63 -5.62 -14.83 -9.92
C CYS A 63 -7.11 -14.74 -10.26
N PRO A 64 -8.03 -14.51 -9.31
CA PRO A 64 -9.46 -14.45 -9.60
C PRO A 64 -9.85 -13.18 -10.40
N ALA A 65 -9.00 -12.16 -10.43
CA ALA A 65 -9.28 -10.91 -11.15
C ALA A 65 -8.97 -11.01 -12.65
N CYS A 66 -7.85 -11.66 -13.02
CA CYS A 66 -7.36 -11.69 -14.41
C CYS A 66 -7.03 -13.09 -14.92
N GLN A 67 -7.26 -14.13 -14.12
CA GLN A 67 -7.03 -15.54 -14.45
C GLN A 67 -5.56 -15.92 -14.72
N THR A 68 -4.60 -15.01 -14.49
CA THR A 68 -3.16 -15.31 -14.58
C THR A 68 -2.82 -16.44 -13.59
N PRO A 69 -2.14 -17.51 -14.02
CA PRO A 69 -1.72 -18.58 -13.12
C PRO A 69 -0.71 -18.07 -12.08
N LYS A 70 -0.71 -18.70 -10.90
CA LYS A 70 0.32 -18.48 -9.88
C LYS A 70 1.69 -18.77 -10.50
N PRO A 71 2.69 -17.89 -10.37
CA PRO A 71 4.04 -18.21 -10.78
C PRO A 71 4.51 -19.43 -9.97
N SER A 72 4.72 -20.56 -10.64
CA SER A 72 5.33 -21.74 -10.01
C SER A 72 6.74 -21.37 -9.58
N ALA A 73 6.98 -21.35 -8.27
CA ALA A 73 8.33 -21.31 -7.73
C ALA A 73 8.97 -22.70 -7.93
N GLU A 74 9.35 -23.01 -9.17
CA GLU A 74 10.27 -24.11 -9.49
C GLU A 74 11.53 -23.38 -10.03
N GLN A 75 12.73 -23.46 -9.46
CA GLN A 75 13.45 -24.63 -8.96
C GLN A 75 14.53 -24.19 -7.94
N THR A 76 14.73 -24.94 -6.85
CA THR A 76 16.09 -25.20 -6.34
C THR A 76 16.29 -26.70 -6.35
N THR A 77 17.05 -27.11 -7.35
CA THR A 77 17.60 -28.43 -7.63
C THR A 77 18.44 -28.95 -6.45
N GLN A 78 18.15 -30.20 -6.03
CA GLN A 78 19.12 -31.28 -5.66
C GLN A 78 19.90 -31.12 -4.33
N PRO A 79 20.31 -32.22 -3.65
CA PRO A 79 20.43 -33.62 -4.12
C PRO A 79 19.29 -34.57 -3.82
#